data_AF-A0A9W4ZDF5-F1
#
_entry.id   AF-A0A9W4ZDF5-F1
#
_cell.length_a   1.000
_cell.length_b   1.000
_cell.length_c   1.000
_cell.angle_alpha   90.00
_cell.angle_beta   90.00
_cell.angle_gamma   90.00
#
_symmetry.space_group_name_H-M   'P 1'
#
loop_
_entity.id
_entity.type
_entity.pdbx_description
1 polymer ?
#
loop_
_entity_poly.entity_id
_entity_poly.type
_entity_poly.pdbx_seq_one_letter_code
_entity_poly.pdbx_strand_id
1 'polypeptide(L)'
;MNLKRMIIALACSALLLVPVTSISTHAQEIDIHQQSIPSKLPVISDPLPKVNPDTVTTPLHPFSPSNIKNSNSFFHTLAPTRTVTILIAADEEYRAAHPDWKSFTKQLVEKAGQSFLTEHNIQFSVVNYTTWKSDGYDSASILYDLNTEWGNTTSYDFVIGFTKDTRFTAGGIAYMYPSAPQSGISVIFDLGTLYTPYAIQHELSHNYGLPHDASGSGIQCMMNYDYAYSVNYWDASHDALLESHRNWYGY
;
A
#
# COMPACT_ATOMS: atom_id res chain seq x y z
N MET A 1 24.89 -15.40 -59.76
CA MET A 1 24.47 -16.63 -60.46
C MET A 1 23.24 -17.20 -59.75
N ASN A 2 22.09 -17.20 -60.42
CA ASN A 2 20.89 -17.94 -60.04
C ASN A 2 21.06 -19.41 -60.44
N LEU A 3 20.67 -20.36 -59.59
CA LEU A 3 19.95 -21.54 -60.08
C LEU A 3 19.10 -22.20 -58.99
N LYS A 4 17.81 -22.28 -59.32
CA LYS A 4 16.72 -23.01 -58.67
C LYS A 4 16.93 -24.53 -58.70
N ARG A 5 16.22 -25.22 -57.80
CA ARG A 5 15.43 -26.48 -57.93
C ARG A 5 15.79 -27.50 -56.85
N MET A 6 14.92 -28.38 -56.33
CA MET A 6 13.46 -28.56 -56.30
C MET A 6 13.25 -29.88 -55.52
N ILE A 7 12.38 -29.87 -54.51
CA ILE A 7 11.37 -30.89 -54.09
C ILE A 7 11.76 -32.39 -54.03
N ILE A 8 11.45 -33.07 -52.92
CA ILE A 8 10.53 -34.24 -52.83
C ILE A 8 10.32 -34.65 -51.36
N ALA A 9 9.05 -34.85 -51.01
CA ALA A 9 8.54 -35.32 -49.73
C ALA A 9 8.71 -36.84 -49.56
N LEU A 10 8.78 -37.31 -48.30
CA LEU A 10 8.31 -38.66 -47.96
C LEU A 10 7.75 -38.69 -46.54
N ALA A 11 6.45 -38.97 -46.44
CA ALA A 11 5.77 -39.33 -45.22
C ALA A 11 5.94 -40.84 -44.98
N CYS A 12 6.27 -41.24 -43.75
CA CYS A 12 6.09 -42.61 -43.29
C CYS A 12 5.44 -42.60 -41.91
N SER A 13 4.20 -43.06 -41.89
CA SER A 13 3.45 -43.48 -40.71
C SER A 13 4.15 -44.64 -40.00
N ALA A 14 4.16 -44.61 -38.66
CA ALA A 14 4.26 -45.82 -37.85
C ALA A 14 3.22 -45.72 -36.73
N LEU A 15 2.11 -46.45 -36.91
CA LEU A 15 1.22 -46.89 -35.84
C LEU A 15 2.01 -47.82 -34.93
N LEU A 16 2.00 -47.58 -33.62
CA LEU A 16 2.21 -48.62 -32.61
C LEU A 16 1.13 -48.50 -31.53
N LEU A 17 0.42 -49.62 -31.38
CA LEU A 17 -0.66 -49.90 -30.44
C LEU A 17 -0.08 -50.26 -29.05
N VAL A 18 -0.53 -49.53 -28.03
CA VAL A 18 -0.89 -49.87 -26.62
C VAL A 18 -0.08 -50.91 -25.80
N PRO A 19 0.09 -50.69 -24.48
CA PRO A 19 -0.97 -51.11 -23.56
C PRO A 19 -1.34 -50.10 -22.46
N VAL A 20 -2.62 -50.17 -22.10
CA VAL A 20 -3.25 -49.52 -20.95
C VAL A 20 -2.77 -50.21 -19.67
N THR A 21 -2.25 -49.44 -18.73
CA THR A 21 -2.22 -49.82 -17.31
C THR A 21 -2.87 -48.72 -16.49
N SER A 22 -3.82 -49.13 -15.69
CA SER A 22 -4.75 -48.31 -14.92
C SER A 22 -4.23 -48.04 -13.49
N ILE A 23 -4.65 -46.88 -12.96
CA ILE A 23 -4.78 -46.45 -11.56
C ILE A 23 -3.51 -45.92 -10.86
N SER A 24 -3.47 -44.60 -10.62
CA SER A 24 -3.65 -44.08 -9.24
C SER A 24 -3.91 -42.56 -9.26
N THR A 25 -4.97 -42.17 -8.57
CA THR A 25 -5.35 -40.81 -8.20
C THR A 25 -4.22 -40.08 -7.51
N HIS A 26 -3.82 -38.90 -7.98
CA HIS A 26 -3.35 -37.80 -7.14
C HIS A 26 -3.32 -36.48 -7.93
N ALA A 27 -3.98 -35.47 -7.34
CA ALA A 27 -3.77 -34.03 -7.50
C ALA A 27 -3.65 -33.49 -8.94
N GLN A 28 -4.80 -33.05 -9.45
CA GLN A 28 -4.84 -32.03 -10.48
C GLN A 28 -4.36 -30.72 -9.83
N GLU A 29 -3.10 -30.38 -10.06
CA GLU A 29 -2.53 -29.08 -9.74
C GLU A 29 -3.29 -28.05 -10.56
N ILE A 30 -4.15 -27.30 -9.88
CA ILE A 30 -4.83 -26.14 -10.46
C ILE A 30 -3.75 -25.08 -10.60
N ASP A 31 -3.28 -24.90 -11.82
CA ASP A 31 -2.49 -23.75 -12.24
C ASP A 31 -3.36 -22.49 -12.07
N ILE A 32 -3.19 -21.80 -10.93
CA ILE A 32 -3.80 -20.50 -10.66
C ILE A 32 -2.85 -19.40 -11.11
N HIS A 33 -2.29 -19.49 -12.31
CA HIS A 33 -1.90 -18.28 -13.03
C HIS A 33 -3.14 -17.65 -13.67
N GLN A 34 -3.96 -17.02 -12.83
CA GLN A 34 -4.84 -15.94 -13.28
C GLN A 34 -3.92 -14.82 -13.81
N GLN A 35 -3.61 -14.87 -15.11
CA GLN A 35 -3.20 -13.68 -15.85
C GLN A 35 -4.39 -12.72 -15.83
N SER A 36 -4.51 -11.94 -14.77
CA SER A 36 -5.42 -10.81 -14.73
C SER A 36 -4.91 -9.78 -15.72
N ILE A 37 -5.78 -9.38 -16.65
CA ILE A 37 -5.55 -8.18 -17.46
C ILE A 37 -5.38 -7.03 -16.46
N PRO A 38 -4.29 -6.26 -16.49
CA PRO A 38 -4.10 -5.16 -15.56
C PRO A 38 -5.27 -4.19 -15.66
N SER A 39 -6.11 -4.16 -14.63
CA SER A 39 -7.17 -3.18 -14.51
C SER A 39 -6.52 -1.80 -14.42
N LYS A 40 -7.03 -0.82 -15.17
CA LYS A 40 -6.64 0.59 -15.01
C LYS A 40 -7.28 1.24 -13.78
N LEU A 41 -8.16 0.52 -13.08
CA LEU A 41 -8.85 1.03 -11.90
C LEU A 41 -8.00 0.78 -10.65
N PRO A 42 -8.02 1.70 -9.67
CA PRO A 42 -7.44 1.44 -8.37
C PRO A 42 -8.09 0.24 -7.70
N VAL A 43 -7.29 -0.47 -6.91
CA VAL A 43 -7.72 -1.61 -6.09
C VAL A 43 -7.71 -1.15 -4.65
N ILE A 44 -8.68 -1.58 -3.84
CA ILE A 44 -8.62 -1.35 -2.39
C ILE A 44 -7.52 -2.26 -1.82
N SER A 45 -6.56 -1.70 -1.09
CA SER A 45 -5.54 -2.49 -0.42
C SER A 45 -6.18 -3.44 0.58
N ASP A 46 -5.55 -4.59 0.83
CA ASP A 46 -6.02 -5.45 1.90
C ASP A 46 -5.92 -4.66 3.24
N PRO A 47 -6.97 -4.65 4.08
CA PRO A 47 -6.98 -3.78 5.26
C PRO A 47 -5.93 -4.19 6.29
N LEU A 48 -5.24 -3.20 6.87
CA LEU A 48 -4.23 -3.45 7.89
C LEU A 48 -4.86 -4.06 9.15
N PRO A 49 -4.27 -5.12 9.76
CA PRO A 49 -4.78 -5.70 10.99
C PRO A 49 -4.87 -4.65 12.10
N LYS A 50 -5.99 -4.58 12.80
CA LYS A 50 -6.17 -3.65 13.90
C LYS A 50 -5.41 -4.14 15.14
N VAL A 51 -4.47 -3.33 15.63
CA VAL A 51 -3.80 -3.58 16.92
C VAL A 51 -4.60 -2.96 18.06
N ASN A 52 -4.77 -3.70 19.16
CA ASN A 52 -5.31 -3.15 20.39
C ASN A 52 -4.15 -2.65 21.27
N PRO A 53 -3.98 -1.33 21.45
CA PRO A 53 -2.86 -0.75 22.21
C PRO A 53 -2.77 -1.28 23.65
N ASP A 54 -3.91 -1.67 24.24
CA ASP A 54 -4.00 -2.09 25.64
C ASP A 54 -3.58 -3.56 25.86
N THR A 55 -3.38 -4.33 24.78
CA THR A 55 -3.08 -5.78 24.85
C THR A 55 -1.66 -6.16 24.43
N VAL A 56 -0.89 -5.20 23.93
CA VAL A 56 0.50 -5.45 23.51
C VAL A 56 1.40 -5.43 24.74
N THR A 57 1.77 -6.62 25.23
CA THR A 57 2.60 -6.82 26.44
C THR A 57 4.11 -6.83 26.17
N THR A 58 4.51 -6.86 24.90
CA THR A 58 5.92 -6.77 24.47
C THR A 58 6.23 -5.33 24.05
N PRO A 59 7.32 -4.69 24.52
CA PRO A 59 7.67 -3.35 24.07
C PRO A 59 8.01 -3.42 22.58
N LEU A 60 7.05 -3.07 21.72
CA LEU A 60 7.35 -2.77 20.33
C LEU A 60 8.19 -1.50 20.31
N HIS A 61 9.24 -1.48 19.49
CA HIS A 61 10.10 -0.31 19.41
C HIS A 61 9.24 0.91 19.06
N PRO A 62 9.32 1.99 19.85
CA PRO A 62 8.62 3.22 19.51
C PRO A 62 9.03 3.62 18.10
N PHE A 63 8.07 4.09 17.30
CA PHE A 63 8.33 4.63 15.98
C PHE A 63 9.51 5.61 16.06
N SER A 64 10.66 5.14 15.61
CA SER A 64 11.95 5.79 15.81
C SER A 64 12.62 5.93 14.45
N PRO A 65 13.00 7.15 14.05
CA PRO A 65 13.75 7.39 12.82
C PRO A 65 15.09 6.64 12.76
N SER A 66 15.59 6.12 13.88
CA SER A 66 16.89 5.45 13.97
C SER A 66 16.95 4.02 13.41
N ASN A 67 15.82 3.45 12.99
CA ASN A 67 15.75 2.06 12.49
C ASN A 67 15.86 1.95 10.96
N ILE A 68 16.22 3.04 10.27
CA ILE A 68 16.42 3.09 8.81
C ILE A 68 17.61 2.20 8.43
N LYS A 69 17.33 1.09 7.73
CA LYS A 69 18.31 0.04 7.43
C LYS A 69 18.62 -0.12 5.94
N ASN A 70 18.35 0.90 5.13
CA ASN A 70 18.53 0.77 3.69
C ASN A 70 19.79 1.47 3.16
N SER A 71 20.70 0.67 2.61
CA SER A 71 21.96 1.09 2.00
C SER A 71 21.82 1.78 0.65
N ASN A 72 20.61 1.80 0.06
CA ASN A 72 20.34 2.49 -1.21
C ASN A 72 20.06 4.00 -1.06
N SER A 73 19.87 4.50 0.17
CA SER A 73 19.54 5.90 0.47
C SER A 73 20.50 6.92 -0.16
N PHE A 74 21.78 6.57 -0.33
CA PHE A 74 22.78 7.50 -0.88
C PHE A 74 22.46 7.95 -2.32
N PHE A 75 21.86 7.10 -3.17
CA PHE A 75 21.51 7.50 -4.54
C PHE A 75 20.18 8.27 -4.61
N HIS A 76 19.26 8.04 -3.67
CA HIS A 76 17.97 8.75 -3.57
C HIS A 76 18.14 10.17 -3.03
N THR A 77 19.16 10.40 -2.17
CA THR A 77 19.42 11.72 -1.56
C THR A 77 19.77 12.84 -2.56
N LEU A 78 20.14 12.52 -3.81
CA LEU A 78 20.46 13.51 -4.84
C LEU A 78 19.22 14.03 -5.59
N ALA A 79 18.07 13.37 -5.47
CA ALA A 79 16.84 13.82 -6.12
C ALA A 79 16.26 15.06 -5.39
N PRO A 80 15.71 16.04 -6.13
CA PRO A 80 15.13 17.23 -5.50
C PRO A 80 13.95 16.84 -4.62
N THR A 81 13.84 17.44 -3.43
CA THR A 81 12.73 17.19 -2.50
C THR A 81 11.38 17.44 -3.16
N ARG A 82 10.46 16.47 -3.02
CA ARG A 82 9.07 16.57 -3.50
C ARG A 82 8.19 16.94 -2.33
N THR A 83 7.49 18.08 -2.40
CA THR A 83 6.54 18.46 -1.36
C THR A 83 5.15 17.96 -1.72
N VAL A 84 4.63 17.01 -0.95
CA VAL A 84 3.32 16.39 -1.09
C VAL A 84 2.32 17.10 -0.19
N THR A 85 1.24 17.59 -0.78
CA THR A 85 0.18 18.35 -0.11
C THR A 85 -0.92 17.43 0.41
N ILE A 86 -1.31 17.63 1.67
CA ILE A 86 -2.24 16.73 2.37
C ILE A 86 -3.46 17.50 2.89
N LEU A 87 -4.65 16.98 2.58
CA LEU A 87 -5.90 17.28 3.27
C LEU A 87 -6.16 16.23 4.34
N ILE A 88 -6.40 16.69 5.57
CA ILE A 88 -6.87 15.81 6.66
C ILE A 88 -8.38 15.97 6.80
N ALA A 89 -9.10 14.85 6.71
CA ALA A 89 -10.53 14.75 6.99
C ALA A 89 -10.73 13.95 8.28
N ALA A 90 -11.38 14.55 9.29
CA ALA A 90 -11.66 13.85 10.55
C ALA A 90 -13.18 13.64 10.72
N ASP A 91 -13.58 12.40 10.97
CA ASP A 91 -14.97 12.02 11.19
C ASP A 91 -15.52 12.54 12.53
N GLU A 92 -16.81 12.35 12.77
CA GLU A 92 -17.49 12.78 13.98
C GLU A 92 -17.00 12.06 15.24
N GLU A 93 -16.71 10.76 15.19
CA GLU A 93 -16.22 9.98 16.32
C GLU A 93 -14.79 10.38 16.73
N TYR A 94 -13.90 10.58 15.75
CA TYR A 94 -12.53 11.00 15.98
C TYR A 94 -12.49 12.40 16.56
N ARG A 95 -13.28 13.34 16.00
CA ARG A 95 -13.37 14.70 16.53
C ARG A 95 -13.99 14.76 17.92
N ALA A 96 -14.93 13.87 18.23
CA ALA A 96 -15.50 13.76 19.58
C ALA A 96 -14.46 13.25 20.59
N ALA A 97 -13.59 12.33 20.19
CA ALA A 97 -12.53 11.79 21.03
C ALA A 97 -11.32 12.73 21.19
N HIS A 98 -11.03 13.54 20.16
CA HIS A 98 -9.86 14.42 20.10
C HIS A 98 -10.28 15.86 19.77
N PRO A 99 -10.63 16.70 20.76
CA PRO A 99 -11.01 18.09 20.53
C PRO A 99 -9.92 18.91 19.80
N ASP A 100 -8.65 18.52 19.94
CA ASP A 100 -7.47 19.09 19.30
C ASP A 100 -7.01 18.31 18.05
N TRP A 101 -7.91 17.54 17.42
CA TRP A 101 -7.62 16.63 16.31
C TRP A 101 -6.76 17.26 15.19
N LYS A 102 -6.91 18.55 14.87
CA LYS A 102 -6.10 19.21 13.82
C LYS A 102 -4.61 19.18 14.15
N SER A 103 -4.24 19.65 15.35
CA SER A 103 -2.84 19.62 15.80
C SER A 103 -2.36 18.19 16.05
N PHE A 104 -3.25 17.32 16.53
CA PHE A 104 -2.92 15.94 16.82
C PHE A 104 -2.58 15.14 15.55
N THR A 105 -3.49 15.14 14.57
CA THR A 105 -3.32 14.44 13.29
C THR A 105 -2.13 14.99 12.49
N LYS A 106 -1.89 16.31 12.52
CA LYS A 106 -0.68 16.91 11.94
C LYS A 106 0.60 16.28 12.48
N GLN A 107 0.72 16.15 13.81
CA GLN A 107 1.90 15.54 14.44
C GLN A 107 2.05 14.06 14.06
N LEU A 108 0.95 13.32 13.92
CA LEU A 108 0.97 11.92 13.50
C LEU A 108 1.48 11.79 12.05
N VAL A 109 1.01 12.65 11.14
CA VAL A 109 1.45 12.69 9.74
C VAL A 109 2.92 13.13 9.63
N GLU A 110 3.35 14.16 10.36
CA GLU A 110 4.75 14.60 10.40
C GLU A 110 5.69 13.50 10.88
N LYS A 111 5.24 12.70 11.86
CA LYS A 111 5.98 11.56 12.38
C LYS A 111 6.07 10.43 11.33
N ALA A 112 4.94 10.05 10.72
CA ALA A 112 4.90 9.04 9.67
C ALA A 112 5.75 9.42 8.43
N GLY A 113 5.78 10.71 8.07
CA GLY A 113 6.51 11.22 6.92
C GLY A 113 8.04 11.27 7.09
N GLN A 114 8.60 10.99 8.26
CA GLN A 114 10.06 11.09 8.47
C GLN A 114 10.86 10.12 7.60
N SER A 115 10.40 8.88 7.44
CA SER A 115 11.09 7.90 6.58
C SER A 115 10.96 8.29 5.10
N PHE A 116 9.79 8.74 4.66
CA PHE A 116 9.59 9.29 3.31
C PHE A 116 10.55 10.45 3.01
N LEU A 117 10.74 11.36 3.97
CA LEU A 117 11.66 12.48 3.81
C LEU A 117 13.13 12.00 3.77
N THR A 118 13.51 11.15 4.72
CA THR A 118 14.91 10.76 4.92
C THR A 118 15.42 9.81 3.84
N GLU A 119 14.58 8.87 3.40
CA GLU A 119 14.97 7.82 2.45
C GLU A 119 14.67 8.20 1.00
N HIS A 120 13.61 8.99 0.76
CA HIS A 120 13.09 9.27 -0.58
C HIS A 120 12.99 10.76 -0.92
N ASN A 121 13.43 11.66 -0.03
CA ASN A 121 13.29 13.11 -0.24
C ASN A 121 11.82 13.51 -0.54
N ILE A 122 10.84 12.86 0.10
CA ILE A 122 9.42 13.17 -0.01
C ILE A 122 8.97 13.87 1.28
N GLN A 123 8.61 15.15 1.18
CA GLN A 123 8.16 15.95 2.31
C GLN A 123 6.64 16.02 2.35
N PHE A 124 6.03 15.57 3.44
CA PHE A 124 4.60 15.74 3.67
C PHE A 124 4.28 17.11 4.26
N SER A 125 3.28 17.78 3.69
CA SER A 125 2.82 19.09 4.10
C SER A 125 1.30 19.07 4.26
N VAL A 126 0.82 19.12 5.51
CA VAL A 126 -0.61 19.26 5.80
C VAL A 126 -1.03 20.70 5.54
N VAL A 127 -1.77 20.91 4.44
CA VAL A 127 -2.13 22.24 3.94
C VAL A 127 -3.58 22.62 4.26
N ASN A 128 -4.45 21.65 4.51
CA ASN A 128 -5.84 21.93 4.86
C ASN A 128 -6.45 20.85 5.76
N TYR A 129 -7.56 21.20 6.40
CA TYR A 129 -8.34 20.34 7.28
C TYR A 129 -9.82 20.47 6.95
N THR A 130 -10.54 19.35 6.94
CA THR A 130 -12.00 19.33 6.81
C THR A 130 -12.63 18.45 7.88
N THR A 131 -13.88 18.76 8.21
CA THR A 131 -14.75 17.82 8.91
C THR A 131 -15.37 16.90 7.88
N TRP A 132 -15.37 15.61 8.17
CA TRP A 132 -16.10 14.62 7.40
C TRP A 132 -17.16 14.00 8.31
N LYS A 133 -18.25 13.53 7.71
CA LYS A 133 -19.25 12.72 8.40
C LYS A 133 -19.18 11.35 7.75
N SER A 134 -18.48 10.41 8.38
CA SER A 134 -18.22 9.12 7.73
C SER A 134 -19.48 8.27 7.72
N ASP A 135 -19.93 7.90 6.52
CA ASP A 135 -21.03 6.96 6.34
C ASP A 135 -20.50 5.62 5.81
N GLY A 136 -20.97 4.51 6.38
CA GLY A 136 -20.49 3.17 6.04
C GLY A 136 -20.88 2.13 7.08
N TYR A 137 -20.70 0.85 6.74
CA TYR A 137 -20.99 -0.27 7.63
C TYR A 137 -19.76 -1.16 7.90
N ASP A 138 -18.65 -0.90 7.23
CA ASP A 138 -17.36 -1.57 7.38
C ASP A 138 -16.21 -0.65 6.91
N SER A 139 -14.95 -1.08 7.06
CA SER A 139 -13.78 -0.29 6.65
C SER A 139 -13.77 0.08 5.16
N ALA A 140 -14.23 -0.81 4.28
CA ALA A 140 -14.21 -0.58 2.83
C ALA A 140 -15.27 0.44 2.39
N SER A 141 -16.47 0.36 2.96
CA SER A 141 -17.53 1.34 2.70
C SER A 141 -17.20 2.72 3.26
N ILE A 142 -16.53 2.81 4.41
CA ILE A 142 -16.02 4.07 4.97
C ILE A 142 -14.93 4.69 4.07
N LEU A 143 -14.00 3.89 3.54
CA LEU A 143 -13.03 4.35 2.54
C LEU A 143 -13.72 4.86 1.26
N TYR A 144 -14.70 4.11 0.77
CA TYR A 144 -15.47 4.47 -0.41
C TYR A 144 -16.24 5.79 -0.23
N ASP A 145 -16.80 6.02 0.96
CA ASP A 145 -17.48 7.26 1.31
C ASP A 145 -16.54 8.48 1.23
N LEU A 146 -15.35 8.39 1.85
CA LEU A 146 -14.34 9.45 1.76
C LEU A 146 -13.93 9.71 0.29
N ASN A 147 -13.73 8.65 -0.49
CA ASN A 147 -13.38 8.76 -1.91
C ASN A 147 -14.51 9.34 -2.76
N THR A 148 -15.77 9.12 -2.40
CA THR A 148 -16.90 9.72 -3.10
C THR A 148 -16.90 11.25 -2.93
N GLU A 149 -16.52 11.74 -1.75
CA GLU A 149 -16.47 13.17 -1.47
C GLU A 149 -15.19 13.84 -2.02
N TRP A 150 -14.04 13.15 -1.95
CA TRP A 150 -12.73 13.77 -2.20
C TRP A 150 -11.86 13.11 -3.28
N GLY A 151 -12.24 11.95 -3.82
CA GLY A 151 -11.41 11.15 -4.74
C GLY A 151 -11.08 11.79 -6.10
N ASN A 152 -11.81 12.84 -6.49
CA ASN A 152 -11.59 13.59 -7.73
C ASN A 152 -11.04 15.01 -7.48
N THR A 153 -10.51 15.28 -6.29
CA THR A 153 -9.86 16.56 -6.03
C THR A 153 -8.53 16.65 -6.77
N THR A 154 -8.20 17.84 -7.26
CA THR A 154 -6.86 18.16 -7.82
C THR A 154 -6.12 19.16 -6.91
N SER A 155 -6.71 19.48 -5.76
CA SER A 155 -6.17 20.48 -4.84
C SER A 155 -5.12 19.90 -3.87
N TYR A 156 -5.10 18.58 -3.70
CA TYR A 156 -4.26 17.88 -2.73
C TYR A 156 -3.70 16.62 -3.35
N ASP A 157 -2.46 16.27 -3.00
CA ASP A 157 -1.86 15.01 -3.40
C ASP A 157 -2.44 13.84 -2.60
N PHE A 158 -2.69 14.03 -1.31
CA PHE A 158 -3.35 13.04 -0.45
C PHE A 158 -4.55 13.59 0.29
N VAL A 159 -5.55 12.73 0.47
CA VAL A 159 -6.65 12.92 1.42
C VAL A 159 -6.62 11.76 2.41
N ILE A 160 -6.41 12.10 3.68
CA ILE A 160 -6.33 11.13 4.77
C ILE A 160 -7.55 11.31 5.68
N GLY A 161 -8.41 10.29 5.70
CA GLY A 161 -9.48 10.15 6.67
C GLY A 161 -8.96 9.66 8.01
N PHE A 162 -9.33 10.31 9.10
CA PHE A 162 -9.11 9.83 10.46
C PHE A 162 -10.44 9.47 11.09
N THR A 163 -10.52 8.23 11.59
CA THR A 163 -11.76 7.67 12.13
C THR A 163 -11.56 7.02 13.50
N LYS A 164 -12.59 7.12 14.34
CA LYS A 164 -12.73 6.28 15.55
C LYS A 164 -14.02 5.45 15.52
N ASP A 165 -14.62 5.31 14.33
CA ASP A 165 -15.82 4.52 14.13
C ASP A 165 -15.57 3.05 14.48
N THR A 166 -16.41 2.50 15.37
CA THR A 166 -16.34 1.11 15.79
C THR A 166 -16.58 0.11 14.65
N ARG A 167 -17.25 0.54 13.56
CA ARG A 167 -17.46 -0.23 12.33
C ARG A 167 -16.18 -0.33 11.50
N PHE A 168 -15.20 0.55 11.73
CA PHE A 168 -13.90 0.47 11.08
C PHE A 168 -13.02 -0.57 11.82
N THR A 169 -12.96 -1.77 11.26
CA THR A 169 -12.32 -2.94 11.88
C THR A 169 -10.85 -3.09 11.53
N ALA A 170 -10.32 -2.30 10.59
CA ALA A 170 -8.91 -2.27 10.23
C ALA A 170 -8.11 -1.24 11.06
N GLY A 171 -6.77 -1.31 11.02
CA GLY A 171 -5.89 -0.24 11.49
C GLY A 171 -5.74 0.90 10.48
N GLY A 172 -5.84 0.56 9.20
CA GLY A 172 -5.82 1.46 8.05
C GLY A 172 -6.31 0.73 6.81
N ILE A 173 -6.72 1.49 5.80
CA ILE A 173 -7.07 0.98 4.47
C ILE A 173 -6.86 2.10 3.44
N ALA A 174 -6.46 1.74 2.22
CA ALA A 174 -6.15 2.70 1.18
C ALA A 174 -6.58 2.22 -0.21
N TYR A 175 -6.61 3.13 -1.16
CA TYR A 175 -6.55 2.74 -2.57
C TYR A 175 -5.09 2.56 -3.01
N MET A 176 -4.85 1.46 -3.71
CA MET A 176 -3.61 1.17 -4.42
C MET A 176 -3.80 1.41 -5.92
N TYR A 177 -2.91 2.22 -6.50
CA TYR A 177 -3.06 2.71 -7.86
C TYR A 177 -2.08 2.01 -8.81
N PRO A 178 -2.52 1.60 -10.02
CA PRO A 178 -1.63 1.05 -11.04
C PRO A 178 -0.85 2.14 -11.81
N SER A 179 -1.19 3.41 -11.61
CA SER A 179 -0.55 4.59 -12.21
C SER A 179 -0.91 5.84 -11.40
N ALA A 180 -0.14 6.92 -11.54
CA ALA A 180 -0.35 8.20 -10.84
C ALA A 180 -1.84 8.65 -10.86
N PRO A 181 -2.50 8.76 -9.70
CA PRO A 181 -3.86 9.28 -9.59
C PRO A 181 -3.87 10.81 -9.44
N GLN A 182 -5.05 11.40 -9.38
CA GLN A 182 -5.20 12.83 -9.01
C GLN A 182 -4.89 13.06 -7.53
N SER A 183 -5.37 12.18 -6.67
CA SER A 183 -5.07 12.14 -5.24
C SER A 183 -5.00 10.70 -4.74
N GLY A 184 -4.09 10.42 -3.81
CA GLY A 184 -4.15 9.21 -3.01
C GLY A 184 -5.16 9.35 -1.88
N ILE A 185 -5.93 8.29 -1.63
CA ILE A 185 -6.99 8.28 -0.62
C ILE A 185 -6.73 7.13 0.35
N SER A 186 -6.78 7.43 1.65
CA SER A 186 -6.62 6.46 2.74
C SER A 186 -7.47 6.83 3.95
N VAL A 187 -7.85 5.84 4.74
CA VAL A 187 -8.52 6.01 6.04
C VAL A 187 -7.72 5.30 7.11
N ILE A 188 -7.47 5.99 8.21
CA ILE A 188 -6.66 5.53 9.34
C ILE A 188 -7.51 5.47 10.59
N PHE A 189 -7.49 4.33 11.27
CA PHE A 189 -8.15 4.19 12.57
C PHE A 189 -7.30 4.84 13.69
N ASP A 190 -7.96 5.37 14.71
CA ASP A 190 -7.31 5.83 15.93
C ASP A 190 -6.66 4.68 16.73
N LEU A 191 -5.39 4.41 16.46
CA LEU A 191 -4.57 3.44 17.19
C LEU A 191 -3.66 4.12 18.24
N GLY A 192 -3.92 5.38 18.58
CA GLY A 192 -3.09 6.18 19.48
C GLY A 192 -1.74 6.64 18.89
N THR A 193 -0.93 7.34 19.69
CA THR A 193 0.31 8.00 19.23
C THR A 193 1.45 7.06 18.85
N LEU A 194 1.36 5.80 19.27
CA LEU A 194 2.38 4.80 19.04
C LEU A 194 2.21 4.14 17.66
N TYR A 195 0.99 3.70 17.33
CA TYR A 195 0.72 2.85 16.17
C TYR A 195 0.12 3.58 14.98
N THR A 196 -0.62 4.69 15.20
CA THR A 196 -1.19 5.47 14.09
C THR A 196 -0.14 5.97 13.08
N PRO A 197 1.07 6.42 13.48
CA PRO A 197 2.10 6.80 12.50
C PRO A 197 2.55 5.64 11.60
N TYR A 198 2.62 4.41 12.13
CA TYR A 198 2.93 3.22 11.32
C TYR A 198 1.83 2.95 10.29
N ALA A 199 0.56 3.01 10.71
CA ALA A 199 -0.57 2.84 9.81
C ALA A 199 -0.58 3.91 8.71
N ILE A 200 -0.34 5.19 9.04
CA ILE A 200 -0.22 6.26 8.04
C ILE A 200 0.88 5.94 7.03
N GLN A 201 2.07 5.56 7.50
CA GLN A 201 3.20 5.26 6.61
C GLN A 201 2.89 4.08 5.66
N HIS A 202 2.25 3.05 6.19
CA HIS A 202 1.80 1.89 5.44
C HIS A 202 0.75 2.25 4.38
N GLU A 203 -0.33 2.93 4.77
CA GLU A 203 -1.42 3.27 3.84
C GLU A 203 -1.00 4.27 2.77
N LEU A 204 -0.13 5.23 3.10
CA LEU A 204 0.41 6.14 2.08
C LEU A 204 1.36 5.42 1.12
N SER A 205 2.01 4.33 1.53
CA SER A 205 2.78 3.48 0.62
C SER A 205 1.87 2.79 -0.40
N HIS A 206 0.69 2.31 0.00
CA HIS A 206 -0.33 1.81 -0.94
C HIS A 206 -0.76 2.89 -1.94
N ASN A 207 -0.89 4.15 -1.52
CA ASN A 207 -1.20 5.25 -2.45
C ASN A 207 -0.09 5.49 -3.50
N TYR A 208 1.15 5.06 -3.24
CA TYR A 208 2.23 4.98 -4.23
C TYR A 208 2.25 3.65 -5.01
N GLY A 209 1.23 2.80 -4.89
CA GLY A 209 1.13 1.55 -5.64
C GLY A 209 1.94 0.38 -5.06
N LEU A 210 2.42 0.48 -3.81
CA LEU A 210 3.20 -0.59 -3.18
C LEU A 210 2.26 -1.68 -2.66
N PRO A 211 2.39 -2.94 -3.11
CA PRO A 211 1.60 -4.05 -2.58
C PRO A 211 2.09 -4.48 -1.20
N HIS A 212 1.47 -5.51 -0.61
CA HIS A 212 2.03 -6.18 0.56
C HIS A 212 3.12 -7.19 0.17
N ASP A 213 4.04 -7.40 1.11
CA ASP A 213 4.79 -8.65 1.16
C ASP A 213 3.89 -9.79 1.67
N ALA A 214 4.22 -11.03 1.28
CA ALA A 214 3.55 -12.20 1.83
C ALA A 214 3.83 -12.33 3.34
N SER A 215 2.76 -12.50 4.14
CA SER A 215 2.89 -12.86 5.57
C SER A 215 3.61 -14.20 5.72
N GLY A 216 4.45 -14.33 6.75
CA GLY A 216 5.29 -15.49 6.99
C GLY A 216 6.54 -15.57 6.11
N SER A 217 6.77 -14.61 5.20
CA SER A 217 7.95 -14.59 4.33
C SER A 217 9.27 -14.31 5.06
N GLY A 218 9.20 -13.73 6.27
CA GLY A 218 10.37 -13.26 7.01
C GLY A 218 10.98 -11.96 6.45
N ILE A 219 10.38 -11.37 5.41
CA ILE A 219 10.78 -10.05 4.89
C ILE A 219 10.38 -8.99 5.93
N GLN A 220 11.38 -8.34 6.52
CA GLN A 220 11.17 -7.29 7.50
C GLN A 220 10.97 -5.97 6.77
N CYS A 221 9.71 -5.60 6.54
CA CYS A 221 9.31 -4.34 5.91
C CYS A 221 7.96 -3.90 6.48
N MET A 222 7.68 -2.60 6.51
CA MET A 222 6.38 -2.10 6.96
C MET A 222 5.21 -2.59 6.08
N MET A 223 5.48 -2.99 4.83
CA MET A 223 4.49 -3.55 3.90
C MET A 223 4.22 -5.03 4.15
N ASN A 224 4.86 -5.65 5.15
CA ASN A 224 4.55 -6.98 5.63
C ASN A 224 3.69 -6.89 6.90
N TYR A 225 2.55 -7.59 6.93
CA TYR A 225 1.67 -7.63 8.10
C TYR A 225 2.35 -8.03 9.40
N ASP A 226 3.34 -8.92 9.33
CA ASP A 226 4.06 -9.40 10.51
C ASP A 226 4.89 -8.28 11.16
N TYR A 227 5.21 -7.21 10.41
CA TYR A 227 6.11 -6.15 10.82
C TYR A 227 5.53 -4.73 10.73
N ALA A 228 4.34 -4.55 10.17
CA ALA A 228 3.74 -3.25 9.84
C ALA A 228 3.68 -2.24 11.00
N TYR A 229 3.67 -2.70 12.25
CA TYR A 229 3.67 -1.85 13.46
C TYR A 229 4.98 -1.87 14.26
N SER A 230 6.04 -2.43 13.68
CA SER A 230 7.32 -2.67 14.37
C SER A 230 8.53 -2.13 13.62
N VAL A 231 8.39 -1.86 12.32
CA VAL A 231 9.44 -1.30 11.45
C VAL A 231 8.88 -0.15 10.62
N ASN A 232 9.75 0.78 10.26
CA ASN A 232 9.41 2.01 9.54
C ASN A 232 10.25 2.21 8.27
N TYR A 233 10.78 1.12 7.70
CA TYR A 233 11.56 1.11 6.46
C TYR A 233 10.97 0.14 5.43
N TRP A 234 11.28 0.37 4.16
CA TRP A 234 10.91 -0.49 3.04
C TRP A 234 12.03 -1.51 2.76
N ASP A 235 11.68 -2.72 2.31
CA ASP A 235 12.68 -3.60 1.69
C ASP A 235 13.08 -3.07 0.30
N ALA A 236 14.07 -3.71 -0.32
CA ALA A 236 14.64 -3.28 -1.58
C ALA A 236 13.64 -3.24 -2.76
N SER A 237 12.62 -4.11 -2.78
CA SER A 237 11.61 -4.15 -3.83
C SER A 237 10.64 -2.98 -3.66
N HIS A 238 10.13 -2.77 -2.45
CA HIS A 238 9.25 -1.64 -2.15
C HIS A 238 9.95 -0.28 -2.32
N ASP A 239 11.22 -0.17 -1.94
CA ASP A 239 12.07 1.00 -2.21
C ASP A 239 12.12 1.34 -3.69
N ALA A 240 12.49 0.35 -4.53
CA ALA A 240 12.64 0.56 -5.96
C ALA A 240 11.31 0.98 -6.60
N LEU A 241 10.20 0.41 -6.12
CA LEU A 241 8.87 0.75 -6.61
C LEU A 241 8.46 2.16 -6.19
N LEU A 242 8.62 2.52 -4.92
CA LEU A 242 8.35 3.86 -4.40
C LEU A 242 9.16 4.91 -5.16
N GLU A 243 10.42 4.63 -5.45
CA GLU A 243 11.30 5.53 -6.19
C GLU A 243 10.88 5.70 -7.65
N SER A 244 10.44 4.61 -8.30
CA SER A 244 9.87 4.69 -9.65
C SER A 244 8.55 5.49 -9.70
N HIS A 245 7.83 5.55 -8.57
CA HIS A 245 6.54 6.24 -8.43
C HIS A 245 6.64 7.59 -7.69
N ARG A 246 7.84 7.98 -7.28
CA ARG A 246 8.13 9.17 -6.47
C ARG A 246 7.54 10.47 -7.04
N ASN A 247 7.46 10.56 -8.36
CA ASN A 247 6.96 11.73 -9.07
C ASN A 247 5.44 11.70 -9.31
N TRP A 248 4.71 10.70 -8.80
CA TRP A 248 3.24 10.68 -8.87
C TRP A 248 2.62 11.85 -8.14
N TYR A 249 3.27 12.31 -7.07
CA TYR A 249 2.78 13.37 -6.21
C TYR A 249 3.82 14.47 -6.01
N GLY A 250 3.32 15.57 -5.47
CA GLY A 250 4.08 16.74 -5.08
C GLY A 250 4.52 17.60 -6.24
N TYR A 251 5.25 18.66 -5.92
CA TYR A 251 5.88 19.57 -6.86
C TYR A 251 7.37 19.70 -6.58
#